data_AF-A0A857C5K8-F1
#
_entry.id   AF-A0A857C5K8-F1
#
_cell.length_a   1.000
_cell.length_b   1.000
_cell.length_c   1.000
_cell.angle_alpha   90.00
_cell.angle_beta   90.00
_cell.angle_gamma   90.00
#
_symmetry.space_group_name_H-M   'P 1'
#
loop_
_entity.id
_entity.type
_entity.pdbx_description
1 polymer ?
#
loop_
_entity_poly.entity_id
_entity_poly.type
_entity_poly.pdbx_seq_one_letter_code
_entity_poly.pdbx_strand_id
1 'polypeptide(L)'
;MKDLYAKALNGQLYATETDTTATVQIYNNLPVKIAVYNSTNTGMRQLLGHVEPGSNAPVTGTDGDYLVIASAMSGSFISAYALNTTETTYTVDNSVLTSPNDIGSIPEPTTNVLVPVNSPLVMVAISTVSPDGSTTNYITREQFWNLQGDSYSLAVGESRTVSYTIVSGRQTTSSTQDTVGASIGVDAHAGWGPISAGISASLNAESTTFQQVTVNEQTTSYMSDTVTNSGDDDVAVLRWQMTDVITIFSPSYQPLASIVSGLNPIIVKSYNISDLITPEAPSDVMMRKIPVAMG
;
A
#
# COMPACT_ATOMS: atom_id res chain seq x y z
N MET A 1 -1.72 10.48 8.43
CA MET A 1 -0.86 9.31 8.71
C MET A 1 -0.03 9.46 10.01
N LYS A 2 0.19 8.38 10.78
CA LYS A 2 1.12 8.34 11.94
C LYS A 2 2.59 8.36 11.47
N ASP A 3 3.47 9.09 12.14
CA ASP A 3 4.89 9.26 11.75
C ASP A 3 5.63 7.92 11.52
N LEU A 4 5.41 6.95 12.41
CA LEU A 4 6.00 5.60 12.30
C LEU A 4 5.59 4.90 11.00
N TYR A 5 4.37 5.11 10.52
CA TYR A 5 3.85 4.44 9.33
C TYR A 5 4.48 5.04 8.07
N ALA A 6 4.63 6.37 8.02
CA ALA A 6 5.31 7.04 6.93
C ALA A 6 6.77 6.56 6.81
N LYS A 7 7.48 6.48 7.94
CA LYS A 7 8.83 5.92 7.99
C LYS A 7 8.89 4.46 7.55
N ALA A 8 7.92 3.64 7.97
CA ALA A 8 7.83 2.24 7.55
C ALA A 8 7.68 2.09 6.03
N LEU A 9 6.80 2.88 5.43
CA LEU A 9 6.53 2.87 3.99
C LEU A 9 7.74 3.32 3.18
N ASN A 10 8.49 4.30 3.68
CA ASN A 10 9.68 4.81 3.03
C ASN A 10 10.95 3.98 3.30
N GLY A 11 10.86 2.91 4.10
CA GLY A 11 12.04 2.11 4.46
C GLY A 11 13.02 2.83 5.40
N GLN A 12 12.55 3.83 6.14
CA GLN A 12 13.33 4.67 7.05
C GLN A 12 13.25 4.21 8.51
N LEU A 13 12.77 2.98 8.76
CA LEU A 13 12.82 2.39 10.09
C LEU A 13 14.14 1.68 10.27
N TYR A 14 15.05 2.30 11.02
CA TYR A 14 16.33 1.69 11.38
C TYR A 14 16.24 1.19 12.82
N ALA A 15 16.47 -0.10 13.03
CA ALA A 15 16.51 -0.65 14.38
C ALA A 15 17.60 0.04 15.21
N THR A 16 17.26 0.49 16.41
CA THR A 16 18.23 1.01 17.38
C THR A 16 18.48 -0.06 18.41
N GLU A 17 19.67 -0.65 18.42
CA GLU A 17 19.94 -1.74 19.34
C GLU A 17 20.12 -1.25 20.77
N THR A 18 19.41 -1.92 21.68
CA THR A 18 19.62 -1.79 23.11
C THR A 18 19.93 -3.16 23.71
N ASP A 19 20.57 -3.18 24.88
CA ASP A 19 20.80 -4.43 25.61
C ASP A 19 19.53 -4.90 26.37
N THR A 20 18.37 -4.26 26.14
CA THR A 20 17.12 -4.52 26.86
C THR A 20 16.19 -5.36 26.00
N THR A 21 15.90 -6.58 26.45
CA THR A 21 14.96 -7.48 25.75
C THR A 21 13.51 -7.04 25.93
N ALA A 22 12.75 -7.05 24.85
CA ALA A 22 11.31 -6.82 24.83
C ALA A 22 10.60 -8.02 24.18
N THR A 23 9.48 -8.45 24.77
CA THR A 23 8.62 -9.51 24.22
C THR A 23 7.19 -9.00 24.16
N VAL A 24 6.59 -9.10 22.98
CA VAL A 24 5.22 -8.63 22.71
C VAL A 24 4.39 -9.73 22.07
N GLN A 25 3.10 -9.78 22.41
CA GLN A 25 2.14 -10.65 21.74
C GLN A 25 1.47 -9.91 20.56
N ILE A 26 1.55 -10.47 19.36
CA ILE A 26 0.86 -9.93 18.19
C ILE A 26 -0.44 -10.69 17.97
N TYR A 27 -1.57 -10.03 18.11
CA TYR A 27 -2.90 -10.59 17.84
C TYR A 27 -3.36 -10.20 16.45
N ASN A 28 -3.68 -11.19 15.63
CA ASN A 28 -4.26 -10.97 14.32
C ASN A 28 -5.79 -11.11 14.38
N ASN A 29 -6.48 -9.98 14.44
CA ASN A 29 -7.94 -9.92 14.40
C ASN A 29 -8.46 -9.61 12.99
N LEU A 30 -7.60 -9.57 11.97
CA LEU A 30 -8.01 -9.46 10.58
C LEU A 30 -8.46 -10.83 10.05
N PRO A 31 -9.35 -10.87 9.04
CA PRO A 31 -9.82 -12.12 8.44
C PRO A 31 -8.77 -12.78 7.53
N VAL A 32 -7.53 -12.25 7.46
CA VAL A 32 -6.46 -12.78 6.61
C VAL A 32 -5.18 -12.98 7.40
N LYS A 33 -4.37 -13.91 6.94
CA LYS A 33 -3.05 -14.18 7.49
C LYS A 33 -2.14 -12.96 7.32
N ILE A 34 -1.45 -12.58 8.40
CA ILE A 34 -0.46 -11.51 8.38
C ILE A 34 0.95 -12.09 8.41
N ALA A 35 1.88 -11.41 7.73
CA ALA A 35 3.31 -11.64 7.79
C ALA A 35 3.95 -10.57 8.68
N VAL A 36 4.83 -11.01 9.58
CA VAL A 36 5.53 -10.13 10.53
C VAL A 36 6.99 -10.02 10.11
N TYR A 37 7.43 -8.79 9.84
CA TYR A 37 8.80 -8.47 9.52
C TYR A 37 9.43 -7.66 10.64
N ASN A 38 10.72 -7.87 10.86
CA ASN A 38 11.55 -6.96 11.63
C ASN A 38 12.34 -6.04 10.70
N SER A 39 12.55 -4.80 11.10
CA SER A 39 13.52 -3.92 10.43
C SER A 39 14.94 -4.19 10.93
N THR A 40 15.90 -4.22 10.02
CA THR A 40 17.33 -4.31 10.36
C THR A 40 17.90 -2.92 10.65
N ASN A 41 19.13 -2.88 11.16
CA ASN A 41 19.96 -1.68 11.28
C ASN A 41 20.20 -0.96 9.93
N THR A 42 20.04 -1.66 8.80
CA THR A 42 20.13 -1.12 7.44
C THR A 42 18.78 -0.73 6.84
N GLY A 43 17.67 -0.86 7.59
CA GLY A 43 16.31 -0.61 7.11
C GLY A 43 15.72 -1.71 6.23
N MET A 44 16.42 -2.85 6.07
CA MET A 44 15.87 -4.01 5.36
C MET A 44 14.83 -4.72 6.21
N ARG A 45 13.82 -5.29 5.56
CA ARG A 45 12.79 -6.09 6.23
C ARG A 45 13.20 -7.57 6.23
N GLN A 46 13.25 -8.18 7.41
CA GLN A 46 13.48 -9.62 7.58
C GLN A 46 12.19 -10.27 8.06
N LEU A 47 11.70 -11.27 7.31
CA LEU A 47 10.52 -12.05 7.71
C LEU A 47 10.83 -12.85 8.98
N LEU A 48 9.99 -12.70 10.00
CA LEU A 48 10.05 -13.50 11.22
C LEU A 48 9.11 -14.71 11.15
N GLY A 49 7.90 -14.50 10.63
CA GLY A 49 6.87 -15.53 10.56
C GLY A 49 5.51 -14.99 10.18
N HIS A 50 4.48 -15.80 10.41
CA HIS A 50 3.09 -15.50 10.07
C HIS A 50 2.18 -15.67 11.29
N VAL A 51 1.09 -14.89 11.35
CA VAL A 51 0.02 -15.08 12.34
C VAL A 51 -1.27 -15.36 11.61
N GLU A 52 -1.90 -16.49 11.92
CA GLU A 52 -3.20 -16.88 11.35
C GLU A 52 -4.33 -15.97 11.86
N PRO A 53 -5.44 -15.83 11.11
CA PRO A 53 -6.62 -15.10 11.57
C PRO A 53 -7.13 -15.58 12.93
N GLY A 54 -7.52 -14.65 13.80
CA GLY A 54 -8.02 -14.91 15.15
C GLY A 54 -6.98 -15.49 16.12
N SER A 55 -5.71 -15.54 15.73
CA SER A 55 -4.62 -16.13 16.50
C SER A 55 -3.64 -15.08 16.99
N ASN A 56 -2.69 -15.49 17.84
CA ASN A 56 -1.60 -14.64 18.28
C ASN A 56 -0.26 -15.39 18.27
N ALA A 57 0.82 -14.63 18.26
CA ALA A 57 2.18 -15.16 18.36
C ALA A 57 3.10 -14.18 19.10
N PRO A 58 4.03 -14.68 19.93
CA PRO A 58 5.04 -13.86 20.57
C PRO A 58 6.13 -13.44 19.59
N VAL A 59 6.56 -12.19 19.69
CA VAL A 59 7.80 -11.71 19.08
C VAL A 59 8.72 -11.19 20.18
N THR A 60 9.96 -11.67 20.17
CA THR A 60 11.01 -11.23 21.10
C THR A 60 12.12 -10.56 20.32
N GLY A 61 12.53 -9.38 20.80
CA GLY A 61 13.61 -8.58 20.24
C GLY A 61 14.19 -7.66 21.30
N THR A 62 14.69 -6.50 20.88
CA THR A 62 15.24 -5.47 21.75
C THR A 62 14.35 -4.22 21.77
N ASP A 63 14.39 -3.47 22.87
CA ASP A 63 13.77 -2.15 22.93
C ASP A 63 14.39 -1.25 21.86
N GLY A 64 13.58 -0.61 21.02
CA GLY A 64 14.04 0.17 19.85
C GLY A 64 14.06 -0.58 18.51
N ASP A 65 13.73 -1.88 18.48
CA ASP A 65 13.44 -2.60 17.23
C ASP A 65 12.09 -2.17 16.65
N TYR A 66 11.86 -2.43 15.36
CA TYR A 66 10.60 -2.11 14.69
C TYR A 66 10.03 -3.32 13.97
N LEU A 67 8.73 -3.56 14.15
CA LEU A 67 7.98 -4.54 13.39
C LEU A 67 7.19 -3.85 12.28
N VAL A 68 7.19 -4.49 11.12
CA VAL A 68 6.33 -4.15 10.00
C VAL A 68 5.39 -5.32 9.74
N ILE A 69 4.09 -5.04 9.75
CA ILE A 69 3.04 -6.00 9.50
C ILE A 69 2.54 -5.82 8.07
N ALA A 70 2.48 -6.92 7.33
CA ALA A 70 1.95 -6.94 5.97
C ALA A 70 0.94 -8.08 5.78
N SER A 71 0.11 -7.97 4.76
CA SER A 71 -0.73 -9.08 4.30
C SER A 71 0.15 -10.22 3.79
N ALA A 72 -0.06 -11.44 4.27
CA ALA A 72 0.67 -12.61 3.76
C ALA A 72 0.22 -13.00 2.34
N MET A 73 -0.95 -12.50 1.88
CA MET A 73 -1.51 -12.84 0.58
C MET A 73 -0.94 -11.96 -0.55
N SER A 74 -0.83 -10.66 -0.30
CA SER A 74 -0.49 -9.64 -1.29
C SER A 74 0.81 -8.90 -1.01
N GLY A 75 1.35 -9.02 0.22
CA GLY A 75 2.50 -8.25 0.67
C GLY A 75 2.19 -6.79 0.99
N SER A 76 0.91 -6.37 0.96
CA SER A 76 0.52 -4.99 1.27
C SER A 76 0.81 -4.63 2.73
N PHE A 77 1.32 -3.42 2.95
CA PHE A 77 1.57 -2.86 4.27
C PHE A 77 0.25 -2.66 5.03
N ILE A 78 0.21 -3.10 6.29
CA ILE A 78 -0.94 -2.97 7.18
C ILE A 78 -0.63 -1.97 8.29
N SER A 79 0.44 -2.20 9.02
CA SER A 79 0.83 -1.36 10.18
C SER A 79 2.30 -1.55 10.55
N ALA A 80 2.80 -0.68 11.42
CA ALA A 80 4.13 -0.82 12.01
C ALA A 80 4.08 -0.52 13.51
N TYR A 81 4.95 -1.18 14.27
CA TYR A 81 5.06 -1.04 15.73
C TYR A 81 6.51 -0.91 16.15
N ALA A 82 6.79 -0.12 17.19
CA ALA A 82 8.09 -0.11 17.84
C ALA A 82 8.09 -1.17 18.96
N LEU A 83 9.05 -2.08 19.00
CA LEU A 83 9.28 -2.91 20.18
C LEU A 83 9.75 -2.01 21.31
N ASN A 84 9.09 -2.13 22.45
CA ASN A 84 9.50 -1.48 23.67
C ASN A 84 9.11 -2.35 24.87
N THR A 85 9.71 -2.06 26.02
CA THR A 85 9.47 -2.82 27.25
C THR A 85 8.14 -2.52 27.93
N THR A 86 7.45 -1.45 27.54
CA THR A 86 6.18 -1.02 28.15
C THR A 86 4.95 -1.71 27.55
N GLU A 87 5.02 -2.09 26.28
CA GLU A 87 3.92 -2.69 25.55
C GLU A 87 4.05 -4.22 25.55
N THR A 88 3.01 -4.89 26.04
CA THR A 88 2.96 -6.36 26.09
C THR A 88 2.14 -6.95 24.95
N THR A 89 1.37 -6.13 24.22
CA THR A 89 0.42 -6.60 23.21
C THR A 89 0.21 -5.62 22.08
N TYR A 90 0.24 -6.12 20.84
CA TYR A 90 -0.17 -5.40 19.64
C TYR A 90 -1.34 -6.10 18.97
N THR A 91 -2.44 -5.38 18.78
CA THR A 91 -3.63 -5.90 18.10
C THR A 91 -3.70 -5.34 16.69
N VAL A 92 -3.74 -6.24 15.71
CA VAL A 92 -3.89 -5.92 14.29
C VAL A 92 -5.34 -6.19 13.91
N ASP A 93 -6.13 -5.13 13.75
CA ASP A 93 -7.55 -5.16 13.36
C ASP A 93 -7.89 -4.06 12.33
N ASN A 94 -9.17 -3.90 11.99
CA ASN A 94 -9.61 -2.88 11.04
C ASN A 94 -9.35 -1.42 11.49
N SER A 95 -9.04 -1.18 12.76
CA SER A 95 -8.74 0.17 13.28
C SER A 95 -7.30 0.60 12.97
N VAL A 96 -6.39 -0.34 12.71
CA VAL A 96 -4.99 -0.02 12.40
C VAL A 96 -4.75 0.20 10.91
N LEU A 97 -5.73 -0.11 10.07
CA LEU A 97 -5.68 0.12 8.63
C LEU A 97 -5.64 1.61 8.31
N THR A 98 -4.93 1.92 7.25
CA THR A 98 -4.77 3.31 6.81
C THR A 98 -6.05 3.79 6.13
N SER A 99 -6.44 5.04 6.37
CA SER A 99 -7.61 5.60 5.70
C SER A 99 -7.40 5.64 4.17
N PRO A 100 -8.45 5.44 3.37
CA PRO A 100 -8.35 5.58 1.93
C PRO A 100 -7.74 6.92 1.53
N ASN A 101 -6.82 6.89 0.57
CA ASN A 101 -6.05 8.01 0.03
C ASN A 101 -5.00 8.63 0.99
N ASP A 102 -4.85 8.13 2.22
CA ASP A 102 -3.79 8.53 3.16
C ASP A 102 -2.63 7.52 3.13
N ILE A 103 -2.17 7.08 1.95
CA ILE A 103 -1.17 6.00 1.78
C ILE A 103 0.30 6.48 1.78
N GLY A 104 0.54 7.71 2.21
CA GLY A 104 1.86 8.32 2.25
C GLY A 104 2.16 9.17 1.03
N SER A 105 3.33 9.78 1.01
CA SER A 105 3.77 10.63 -0.09
C SER A 105 4.12 9.81 -1.32
N ILE A 106 4.01 10.44 -2.50
CA ILE A 106 4.59 9.88 -3.71
C ILE A 106 6.10 9.67 -3.52
N PRO A 107 6.68 8.58 -4.05
CA PRO A 107 8.12 8.41 -4.08
C PRO A 107 8.80 9.57 -4.82
N GLU A 108 9.89 10.07 -4.24
CA GLU A 108 10.66 11.19 -4.80
C GLU A 108 11.98 10.68 -5.40
N PRO A 109 12.46 11.30 -6.50
CA PRO A 109 13.75 10.97 -7.07
C PRO A 109 14.87 11.37 -6.12
N THR A 110 15.96 10.62 -6.18
CA THR A 110 17.16 10.84 -5.37
C THR A 110 18.37 10.97 -6.28
N THR A 111 19.50 11.42 -5.73
CA THR A 111 20.78 11.48 -6.45
C THR A 111 21.21 10.12 -7.01
N ASN A 112 20.74 9.01 -6.43
CA ASN A 112 21.08 7.66 -6.86
C ASN A 112 20.04 7.04 -7.82
N VAL A 113 18.79 7.53 -7.76
CA VAL A 113 17.66 6.96 -8.51
C VAL A 113 16.79 8.11 -9.03
N LEU A 114 16.99 8.45 -10.30
CA LEU A 114 16.27 9.55 -10.96
C LEU A 114 14.80 9.22 -11.27
N VAL A 115 14.50 7.94 -11.49
CA VAL A 115 13.14 7.46 -11.73
C VAL A 115 12.77 6.52 -10.59
N PRO A 116 11.98 6.96 -9.60
CA PRO A 116 11.59 6.13 -8.48
C PRO A 116 10.74 4.95 -8.94
N VAL A 117 10.76 3.88 -8.16
CA VAL A 117 9.78 2.79 -8.30
C VAL A 117 8.43 3.20 -7.72
N ASN A 118 7.38 2.45 -8.05
CA ASN A 118 6.06 2.59 -7.43
C ASN A 118 6.15 2.52 -5.91
N SER A 119 5.24 3.19 -5.21
CA SER A 119 5.16 3.03 -3.76
C SER A 119 4.75 1.60 -3.38
N PRO A 120 5.03 1.16 -2.14
CA PRO A 120 4.47 -0.08 -1.63
C PRO A 120 2.93 -0.08 -1.69
N LEU A 121 2.34 -1.27 -1.83
CA LEU A 121 0.91 -1.50 -1.62
C LEU A 121 0.55 -1.26 -0.15
N VAL A 122 -0.53 -0.54 0.10
CA VAL A 122 -1.06 -0.26 1.44
C VAL A 122 -2.47 -0.80 1.56
N MET A 123 -2.73 -1.62 2.57
CA MET A 123 -4.06 -2.12 2.89
C MET A 123 -4.89 -1.01 3.53
N VAL A 124 -5.98 -0.61 2.87
CA VAL A 124 -6.87 0.47 3.34
C VAL A 124 -8.22 -0.04 3.82
N ALA A 125 -8.63 -1.23 3.36
CA ALA A 125 -9.79 -1.91 3.90
C ALA A 125 -9.71 -3.42 3.68
N ILE A 126 -10.38 -4.16 4.55
CA ILE A 126 -10.58 -5.59 4.40
C ILE A 126 -11.95 -5.97 4.97
N SER A 127 -12.60 -6.94 4.34
CA SER A 127 -13.89 -7.44 4.78
C SER A 127 -14.07 -8.90 4.40
N THR A 128 -15.03 -9.55 5.03
CA THR A 128 -15.61 -10.79 4.54
C THR A 128 -16.90 -10.54 3.76
N VAL A 129 -17.26 -11.46 2.86
CA VAL A 129 -18.57 -11.50 2.20
C VAL A 129 -19.02 -12.95 2.06
N SER A 130 -20.30 -13.23 2.35
CA SER A 130 -20.87 -14.57 2.20
C SER A 130 -22.04 -14.56 1.21
N PRO A 131 -21.76 -14.65 -0.11
CA PRO A 131 -22.75 -14.47 -1.17
C PRO A 131 -23.98 -15.40 -1.06
N ASP A 132 -23.76 -16.63 -0.61
CA ASP A 132 -24.76 -17.68 -0.48
C ASP A 132 -25.10 -18.02 0.98
N GLY A 133 -24.55 -17.26 1.93
CA GLY A 133 -24.68 -17.52 3.37
C GLY A 133 -23.90 -18.73 3.91
N SER A 134 -23.10 -19.40 3.08
CA SER A 134 -22.36 -20.63 3.43
C SER A 134 -20.87 -20.56 3.13
N THR A 135 -20.47 -19.82 2.10
CA THR A 135 -19.09 -19.67 1.66
C THR A 135 -18.60 -18.25 1.96
N THR A 136 -17.58 -18.10 2.79
CA THR A 136 -17.00 -16.79 3.12
C THR A 136 -15.82 -16.48 2.20
N ASN A 137 -16.04 -15.52 1.31
CA ASN A 137 -14.99 -14.89 0.52
C ASN A 137 -14.40 -13.71 1.30
N TYR A 138 -13.17 -13.34 0.94
CA TYR A 138 -12.47 -12.20 1.53
C TYR A 138 -12.32 -11.10 0.50
N ILE A 139 -12.52 -9.85 0.90
CA ILE A 139 -12.32 -8.68 0.05
C ILE A 139 -11.20 -7.86 0.67
N THR A 140 -10.12 -7.63 -0.08
CA THR A 140 -9.12 -6.62 0.27
C THR A 140 -9.27 -5.40 -0.62
N ARG A 141 -8.96 -4.24 -0.07
CA ARG A 141 -8.80 -2.99 -0.81
C ARG A 141 -7.43 -2.42 -0.47
N GLU A 142 -6.63 -2.23 -1.52
CA GLU A 142 -5.24 -1.84 -1.43
C GLU A 142 -4.98 -0.66 -2.34
N GLN A 143 -4.13 0.26 -1.90
CA GLN A 143 -3.80 1.46 -2.66
C GLN A 143 -2.29 1.66 -2.73
N PHE A 144 -1.82 2.20 -3.85
CA PHE A 144 -0.41 2.59 -4.04
C PHE A 144 -0.29 3.73 -5.06
N TRP A 145 0.86 4.41 -5.03
CA TRP A 145 1.25 5.38 -6.05
C TRP A 145 1.93 4.66 -7.22
N ASN A 146 1.30 4.72 -8.39
CA ASN A 146 1.83 4.19 -9.64
C ASN A 146 2.46 5.30 -10.48
N LEU A 147 3.74 5.13 -10.81
CA LEU A 147 4.43 5.99 -11.76
C LEU A 147 3.88 5.72 -13.17
N GLN A 148 3.46 6.77 -13.85
CA GLN A 148 2.94 6.68 -15.20
C GLN A 148 4.08 6.68 -16.23
N GLY A 149 3.91 5.88 -17.28
CA GLY A 149 4.93 5.66 -18.32
C GLY A 149 5.19 6.85 -19.24
N ASP A 150 4.44 7.94 -19.06
CA ASP A 150 4.54 9.20 -19.79
C ASP A 150 5.34 10.27 -19.01
N SER A 151 6.12 9.86 -18.02
CA SER A 151 7.13 10.71 -17.36
C SER A 151 8.31 11.01 -18.29
N TYR A 152 8.91 12.20 -18.20
CA TYR A 152 9.97 12.64 -19.11
C TYR A 152 10.93 13.65 -18.46
N SER A 153 12.08 13.88 -19.09
CA SER A 153 12.99 14.96 -18.74
C SER A 153 12.94 16.07 -19.80
N LEU A 154 13.26 17.30 -19.40
CA LEU A 154 13.43 18.45 -20.29
C LEU A 154 14.76 19.14 -20.00
N ALA A 155 15.56 19.33 -21.04
CA ALA A 155 16.74 20.17 -20.94
C ALA A 155 16.37 21.66 -20.79
N VAL A 156 17.29 22.48 -20.29
CA VAL A 156 17.10 23.94 -20.24
C VAL A 156 16.71 24.50 -21.62
N GLY A 157 15.59 25.23 -21.68
CA GLY A 157 15.03 25.82 -22.90
C GLY A 157 14.23 24.85 -23.77
N GLU A 158 14.19 23.55 -23.44
CA GLU A 158 13.39 22.57 -24.17
C GLU A 158 11.89 22.79 -23.91
N SER A 159 11.09 22.65 -24.96
CA SER A 159 9.63 22.61 -24.88
C SER A 159 9.13 21.31 -25.45
N ARG A 160 8.23 20.64 -24.73
CA ARG A 160 7.63 19.39 -25.15
C ARG A 160 6.13 19.44 -24.98
N THR A 161 5.42 19.21 -26.07
CA THR A 161 3.99 18.89 -26.03
C THR A 161 3.84 17.41 -25.76
N VAL A 162 3.24 17.08 -24.62
CA VAL A 162 2.98 15.70 -24.22
C VAL A 162 1.48 15.49 -24.26
N SER A 163 1.05 14.69 -25.23
CA SER A 163 -0.27 14.09 -25.23
C SER A 163 -0.26 12.89 -24.31
N TYR A 164 -1.12 12.89 -23.31
CA TYR A 164 -1.27 11.78 -22.40
C TYR A 164 -2.73 11.41 -22.20
N THR A 165 -2.90 10.14 -21.90
CA THR A 165 -4.20 9.55 -21.71
C THR A 165 -4.44 9.43 -20.21
N ILE A 166 -5.35 10.25 -19.67
CA ILE A 166 -5.86 10.01 -18.32
C ILE A 166 -6.86 8.87 -18.43
N VAL A 167 -6.44 7.69 -17.97
CA VAL A 167 -7.37 6.58 -17.80
C VAL A 167 -7.84 6.59 -16.35
N SER A 168 -9.11 6.92 -16.16
CA SER A 168 -9.77 6.89 -14.86
C SER A 168 -10.88 5.85 -14.83
N GLY A 169 -11.09 5.23 -13.68
CA GLY A 169 -11.95 4.04 -13.55
C GLY A 169 -11.19 2.75 -13.87
N ARG A 170 -11.93 1.71 -14.26
CA ARG A 170 -11.40 0.35 -14.49
C ARG A 170 -10.32 0.36 -15.57
N GLN A 171 -9.05 0.18 -15.18
CA GLN A 171 -7.94 0.06 -16.14
C GLN A 171 -7.72 -1.39 -16.58
N THR A 172 -7.89 -2.37 -15.69
CA THR A 172 -7.74 -3.79 -16.03
C THR A 172 -8.52 -4.67 -15.06
N THR A 173 -9.62 -5.20 -15.59
CA THR A 173 -10.31 -6.43 -15.20
C THR A 173 -9.55 -7.73 -15.47
N SER A 174 -8.95 -8.47 -14.53
CA SER A 174 -8.69 -9.90 -14.81
C SER A 174 -10.00 -10.72 -14.92
N SER A 175 -11.11 -10.15 -14.46
CA SER A 175 -12.41 -10.79 -14.31
C SER A 175 -13.55 -10.04 -15.02
N THR A 176 -14.56 -10.80 -15.45
CA THR A 176 -15.79 -10.23 -16.02
C THR A 176 -16.70 -9.69 -14.92
N GLN A 177 -17.65 -8.84 -15.31
CA GLN A 177 -18.68 -8.30 -14.41
C GLN A 177 -19.44 -9.43 -13.69
N ASP A 178 -19.75 -10.50 -14.43
CA ASP A 178 -20.43 -11.69 -13.92
C ASP A 178 -19.62 -12.40 -12.83
N THR A 179 -18.31 -12.57 -13.04
CA THR A 179 -17.43 -13.20 -12.04
C THR A 179 -17.35 -12.38 -10.76
N VAL A 180 -17.22 -11.04 -10.88
CA VAL A 180 -17.18 -10.16 -9.71
C VAL A 180 -18.52 -10.18 -8.98
N GLY A 181 -19.63 -9.98 -9.70
CA GLY A 181 -20.98 -9.98 -9.14
C GLY A 181 -21.30 -11.28 -8.42
N ALA A 182 -21.02 -12.43 -9.03
CA ALA A 182 -21.20 -13.74 -8.42
C ALA A 182 -20.37 -13.89 -7.13
N SER A 183 -19.15 -13.36 -7.10
CA SER A 183 -18.25 -13.48 -5.94
C SER A 183 -18.68 -12.63 -4.73
N ILE A 184 -19.54 -11.63 -4.93
CA ILE A 184 -20.08 -10.76 -3.87
C ILE A 184 -21.60 -10.90 -3.68
N GLY A 185 -22.25 -11.81 -4.42
CA GLY A 185 -23.70 -12.05 -4.33
C GLY A 185 -24.57 -10.95 -4.94
N VAL A 186 -24.03 -10.20 -5.90
CA VAL A 186 -24.74 -9.13 -6.60
C VAL A 186 -25.04 -9.54 -8.04
N ASP A 187 -26.25 -9.24 -8.51
CA ASP A 187 -26.61 -9.47 -9.91
C ASP A 187 -25.77 -8.56 -10.83
N ALA A 188 -24.88 -9.21 -11.59
CA ALA A 188 -24.04 -8.53 -12.55
C ALA A 188 -24.83 -7.92 -13.71
N HIS A 189 -26.05 -8.33 -14.01
CA HIS A 189 -26.81 -7.78 -15.15
C HIS A 189 -27.22 -6.32 -14.97
N ALA A 190 -27.12 -5.77 -13.75
CA ALA A 190 -27.47 -4.40 -13.41
C ALA A 190 -26.29 -3.39 -13.47
N GLY A 191 -25.11 -3.82 -13.95
CA GLY A 191 -23.95 -2.95 -14.15
C GLY A 191 -23.01 -2.86 -12.94
N TRP A 192 -22.01 -1.98 -13.03
CA TRP A 192 -21.02 -1.78 -11.95
C TRP A 192 -21.55 -1.00 -10.74
N GLY A 193 -22.67 -0.30 -10.86
CA GLY A 193 -23.27 0.45 -9.76
C GLY A 193 -23.61 -0.46 -8.57
N PRO A 194 -24.42 -1.51 -8.75
CA PRO A 194 -24.72 -2.48 -7.71
C PRO A 194 -23.48 -3.21 -7.17
N ILE A 195 -22.51 -3.54 -8.03
CA ILE A 195 -21.26 -4.19 -7.60
C ILE A 195 -20.46 -3.27 -6.67
N SER A 196 -20.31 -2.00 -7.05
CA SER A 196 -19.62 -0.98 -6.27
C SER A 196 -20.31 -0.72 -4.93
N ALA A 197 -21.65 -0.70 -4.93
CA ALA A 197 -22.46 -0.57 -3.73
C ALA A 197 -22.31 -1.78 -2.81
N GLY A 198 -22.30 -3.01 -3.36
CA GLY A 198 -22.09 -4.25 -2.60
C GLY A 198 -20.70 -4.29 -1.95
N ILE A 199 -19.65 -3.99 -2.71
CA ILE A 199 -18.29 -3.90 -2.17
C ILE A 199 -18.21 -2.81 -1.09
N SER A 200 -18.75 -1.62 -1.35
CA SER A 200 -18.77 -0.54 -0.37
C SER A 200 -19.52 -0.95 0.90
N ALA A 201 -20.67 -1.62 0.79
CA ALA A 201 -21.45 -2.08 1.93
C ALA A 201 -20.66 -3.11 2.77
N SER A 202 -20.04 -4.09 2.13
CA SER A 202 -19.17 -5.06 2.81
C SER A 202 -18.02 -4.36 3.53
N LEU A 203 -17.23 -3.55 2.81
CA LEU A 203 -16.09 -2.86 3.40
C LEU A 203 -16.49 -1.92 4.54
N ASN A 204 -17.61 -1.20 4.44
CA ASN A 204 -18.10 -0.33 5.50
C ASN A 204 -18.63 -1.09 6.73
N ALA A 205 -19.07 -2.34 6.58
CA ALA A 205 -19.57 -3.12 7.71
C ALA A 205 -18.46 -3.49 8.70
N GLU A 206 -17.23 -3.67 8.20
CA GLU A 206 -16.07 -4.05 9.00
C GLU A 206 -15.05 -2.90 9.19
N SER A 207 -15.13 -1.83 8.40
CA SER A 207 -14.20 -0.71 8.48
C SER A 207 -14.58 0.31 9.55
N THR A 208 -13.55 0.92 10.14
CA THR A 208 -13.68 2.08 11.03
C THR A 208 -13.74 3.41 10.26
N THR A 209 -13.56 3.38 8.94
CA THR A 209 -13.55 4.55 8.06
C THR A 209 -14.53 4.36 6.91
N PHE A 210 -15.09 5.45 6.39
CA PHE A 210 -16.03 5.38 5.28
C PHE A 210 -15.32 4.94 3.99
N GLN A 211 -15.80 3.83 3.42
CA GLN A 211 -15.33 3.21 2.21
C GLN A 211 -16.28 3.55 1.07
N GLN A 212 -15.86 4.45 0.19
CA GLN A 212 -16.52 4.63 -1.09
C GLN A 212 -15.71 3.93 -2.18
N VAL A 213 -16.32 2.90 -2.76
CA VAL A 213 -15.84 2.26 -3.99
C VAL A 213 -16.75 2.71 -5.12
N THR A 214 -16.16 3.24 -6.18
CA THR A 214 -16.88 3.58 -7.40
C THR A 214 -16.14 2.94 -8.56
N VAL A 215 -16.66 1.80 -9.01
CA VAL A 215 -16.18 1.13 -10.21
C VAL A 215 -17.03 1.66 -11.37
N ASN A 216 -16.40 2.41 -12.26
CA ASN A 216 -17.01 2.87 -13.50
C ASN A 216 -16.30 2.24 -14.70
N GLU A 217 -17.01 2.19 -15.82
CA GLU A 217 -16.38 1.88 -17.11
C GLU A 217 -15.21 2.84 -17.38
N GLN A 218 -14.16 2.28 -17.99
CA GLN A 218 -12.93 2.99 -18.30
C GLN A 218 -13.24 4.31 -19.01
N THR A 219 -12.99 5.43 -18.32
CA THR A 219 -13.09 6.75 -18.92
C THR A 219 -11.69 7.17 -19.36
N THR A 220 -11.48 7.12 -20.67
CA THR A 220 -10.25 7.54 -21.34
C THR A 220 -10.42 9.00 -21.76
N SER A 221 -9.72 9.90 -21.07
CA SER A 221 -9.62 11.30 -21.48
C SER A 221 -8.26 11.56 -22.11
N TYR A 222 -8.25 12.31 -23.22
CA TYR A 222 -7.02 12.75 -23.86
C TYR A 222 -6.71 14.18 -23.42
N MET A 223 -5.57 14.36 -22.77
CA MET A 223 -5.04 15.67 -22.43
C MET A 223 -3.76 15.92 -23.23
N SER A 224 -3.55 17.16 -23.63
CA SER A 224 -2.33 17.60 -24.32
C SER A 224 -1.85 18.86 -23.63
N ASP A 225 -0.73 18.72 -22.92
CA ASP A 225 -0.10 19.84 -22.24
C ASP A 225 1.26 20.09 -22.88
N THR A 226 1.55 21.37 -23.14
CA THR A 226 2.89 21.81 -23.53
C THR A 226 3.60 22.30 -22.30
N VAL A 227 4.70 21.63 -21.95
CA VAL A 227 5.58 22.02 -20.85
C VAL A 227 6.88 22.55 -21.43
N THR A 228 7.29 23.73 -20.97
CA THR A 228 8.54 24.37 -21.34
C THR A 228 9.41 24.49 -20.11
N ASN A 229 10.65 23.99 -20.18
CA ASN A 229 11.64 24.25 -19.16
C ASN A 229 12.29 25.62 -19.40
N SER A 230 11.74 26.64 -18.77
CA SER A 230 12.29 28.00 -18.78
C SER A 230 13.24 28.27 -17.61
N GLY A 231 13.61 27.25 -16.84
CA GLY A 231 14.52 27.36 -15.71
C GLY A 231 15.99 27.33 -16.14
N ASP A 232 16.88 27.34 -15.15
CA ASP A 232 18.34 27.31 -15.35
C ASP A 232 18.95 25.91 -15.18
N ASP A 233 18.12 24.90 -14.85
CA ASP A 233 18.53 23.50 -14.67
C ASP A 233 17.67 22.56 -15.50
N ASP A 234 18.22 21.40 -15.83
CA ASP A 234 17.47 20.31 -16.41
C ASP A 234 16.42 19.82 -15.40
N VAL A 235 15.25 19.40 -15.89
CA VAL A 235 14.15 18.98 -15.02
C VAL A 235 13.65 17.59 -15.38
N ALA A 236 13.33 16.79 -14.37
CA ALA A 236 12.56 15.56 -14.50
C ALA A 236 11.10 15.84 -14.12
N VAL A 237 10.17 15.52 -15.02
CA VAL A 237 8.72 15.63 -14.81
C VAL A 237 8.16 14.23 -14.61
N LEU A 238 7.77 13.92 -13.38
CA LEU A 238 7.20 12.63 -13.00
C LEU A 238 5.69 12.74 -12.78
N ARG A 239 4.96 11.74 -13.29
CA ARG A 239 3.50 11.68 -13.22
C ARG A 239 3.08 10.50 -12.37
N TRP A 240 2.30 10.77 -11.33
CA TRP A 240 1.87 9.79 -10.34
C TRP A 240 0.36 9.68 -10.32
N GLN A 241 -0.15 8.46 -10.39
CA GLN A 241 -1.57 8.18 -10.21
C GLN A 241 -1.72 7.26 -9.02
N MET A 242 -2.66 7.58 -8.12
CA MET A 242 -3.04 6.62 -7.09
C MET A 242 -3.86 5.51 -7.74
N THR A 243 -3.46 4.27 -7.52
CA THR A 243 -4.14 3.09 -8.03
C THR A 243 -4.80 2.35 -6.87
N ASP A 244 -6.09 2.07 -7.02
CA ASP A 244 -6.90 1.29 -6.09
C ASP A 244 -7.06 -0.14 -6.65
N VAL A 245 -6.76 -1.13 -5.84
CA VAL A 245 -6.81 -2.56 -6.16
C VAL A 245 -7.74 -3.24 -5.17
N ILE A 246 -8.88 -3.70 -5.65
CA ILE A 246 -9.82 -4.49 -4.87
C ILE A 246 -9.69 -5.93 -5.31
N THR A 247 -9.36 -6.83 -4.41
CA THR A 247 -9.24 -8.26 -4.73
C THR A 247 -10.19 -9.07 -3.88
N ILE A 248 -10.94 -9.96 -4.53
CA ILE A 248 -11.84 -10.91 -3.90
C ILE A 248 -11.14 -12.27 -3.91
N PHE A 249 -10.96 -12.85 -2.74
CA PHE A 249 -10.34 -14.14 -2.53
C PHE A 249 -11.37 -15.19 -2.12
N SER A 250 -11.14 -16.43 -2.55
CA SER A 250 -11.86 -17.60 -2.08
C SER A 250 -11.57 -17.90 -0.61
N PRO A 251 -12.31 -18.82 0.04
CA PRO A 251 -11.98 -19.29 1.39
C PRO A 251 -10.57 -19.89 1.51
N SER A 252 -10.01 -20.37 0.39
CA SER A 252 -8.63 -20.91 0.29
C SER A 252 -7.58 -19.82 0.00
N TYR A 253 -7.95 -18.54 0.08
CA TYR A 253 -7.09 -17.39 -0.21
C TYR A 253 -6.57 -17.32 -1.66
N GLN A 254 -7.29 -17.94 -2.61
CA GLN A 254 -6.99 -17.79 -4.03
C GLN A 254 -7.76 -16.62 -4.62
N PRO A 255 -7.14 -15.74 -5.43
CA PRO A 255 -7.84 -14.62 -6.03
C PRO A 255 -8.91 -15.14 -7.02
N LEU A 256 -10.18 -14.80 -6.75
CA LEU A 256 -11.32 -15.07 -7.62
C LEU A 256 -11.53 -13.95 -8.63
N ALA A 257 -11.39 -12.71 -8.16
CA ALA A 257 -11.49 -11.53 -9.00
C ALA A 257 -10.68 -10.36 -8.48
N SER A 258 -10.26 -9.48 -9.38
CA SER A 258 -9.57 -8.24 -9.03
C SER A 258 -10.09 -7.07 -9.85
N ILE A 259 -10.20 -5.91 -9.22
CA ILE A 259 -10.60 -4.65 -9.82
C ILE A 259 -9.47 -3.65 -9.59
N VAL A 260 -8.80 -3.26 -10.68
CA VAL A 260 -7.75 -2.24 -10.65
C VAL A 260 -8.28 -0.96 -11.27
N SER A 261 -8.26 0.11 -10.49
CA SER A 261 -8.78 1.43 -10.88
C SER A 261 -7.78 2.54 -10.62
N GLY A 262 -7.53 3.37 -11.62
CA GLY A 262 -6.75 4.60 -11.46
C GLY A 262 -7.64 5.72 -10.91
N LEU A 263 -7.22 6.35 -9.82
CA LEU A 263 -7.92 7.47 -9.20
C LEU A 263 -7.45 8.80 -9.80
N ASN A 264 -8.35 9.78 -9.83
CA ASN A 264 -8.04 11.16 -10.21
C ASN A 264 -7.83 12.03 -8.95
N PRO A 265 -7.00 13.08 -9.03
CA PRO A 265 -6.21 13.50 -10.20
C PRO A 265 -4.88 12.73 -10.34
N ILE A 266 -4.30 12.77 -11.54
CA ILE A 266 -2.88 12.46 -11.73
C ILE A 266 -2.08 13.65 -11.18
N ILE A 267 -1.10 13.37 -10.31
CA ILE A 267 -0.19 14.36 -9.76
C ILE A 267 1.01 14.47 -10.69
N VAL A 268 1.29 15.68 -11.18
CA VAL A 268 2.48 16.01 -11.96
C VAL A 268 3.44 16.78 -11.05
N LYS A 269 4.66 16.27 -10.83
CA LYS A 269 5.72 16.98 -10.12
C LYS A 269 6.95 17.12 -11.00
N SER A 270 7.56 18.30 -10.96
CA SER A 270 8.84 18.60 -11.60
C SER A 270 9.94 18.65 -10.55
N TYR A 271 11.10 18.09 -10.87
CA TYR A 271 12.27 18.03 -10.01
C TYR A 271 13.48 18.57 -10.78
N ASN A 272 14.16 19.56 -10.21
CA ASN A 272 15.46 20.01 -10.71
C ASN A 272 16.49 18.92 -10.40
N ILE A 273 17.34 18.60 -11.37
CA ILE A 273 18.35 17.54 -11.21
C ILE A 273 19.39 17.92 -10.16
N SER A 274 19.72 19.20 -10.04
CA SER A 274 20.67 19.72 -9.05
C SER A 274 20.13 19.77 -7.61
N ASP A 275 18.80 19.75 -7.44
CA ASP A 275 18.13 19.79 -6.13
C ASP A 275 17.72 18.39 -5.62
N LEU A 276 18.17 17.32 -6.28
CA LEU A 276 17.81 15.96 -5.89
C LEU A 276 18.33 15.62 -4.49
N ILE A 277 17.46 14.99 -3.70
CA ILE A 277 17.76 14.64 -2.31
C ILE A 277 18.78 13.51 -2.30
N THR A 278 19.81 13.64 -1.46
CA THR A 278 20.73 12.54 -1.18
C THR A 278 20.04 11.57 -0.21
N PRO A 279 19.94 10.26 -0.52
CA PRO A 279 19.30 9.30 0.37
C PRO A 279 19.92 9.33 1.76
N GLU A 280 19.07 9.27 2.79
CA GLU A 280 19.52 9.17 4.17
C GLU A 280 20.25 7.84 4.37
N ALA A 281 21.51 7.93 4.81
CA ALA A 281 22.30 6.75 5.18
C ALA A 281 22.09 6.45 6.68
N PRO A 282 22.03 5.18 7.10
CA PRO A 282 22.00 4.85 8.51
C PRO A 282 23.23 5.44 9.21
N SER A 283 23.02 6.21 10.27
CA SER A 283 24.11 6.93 10.94
C SER A 283 25.09 6.00 11.68
N ASP A 284 24.67 4.79 12.05
CA ASP A 284 25.51 3.77 12.68
C ASP A 284 24.97 2.34 12.42
N VAL A 285 25.67 1.56 11.59
CA VAL A 285 25.36 0.14 11.38
C VAL A 285 26.01 -0.68 12.51
N MET A 286 25.35 -0.79 13.67
CA MET A 286 25.85 -1.65 14.76
C MET A 286 25.46 -3.11 14.52
N MET A 287 26.37 -4.05 14.82
CA MET A 287 26.17 -5.48 14.59
C MET A 287 25.27 -6.10 15.67
N ARG A 288 24.24 -6.85 15.25
CA ARG A 288 23.18 -7.33 16.15
C ARG A 288 23.62 -8.33 17.19
N LYS A 289 23.45 -7.99 18.48
CA LYS A 289 23.75 -8.91 19.60
C LYS A 289 22.63 -9.91 19.87
N ILE A 290 21.38 -9.48 19.83
CA ILE A 290 20.20 -10.33 20.12
C ILE A 290 19.35 -10.43 18.84
N PRO A 291 19.19 -11.62 18.25
CA PRO A 291 18.34 -11.78 17.08
C PRO A 291 16.87 -11.57 17.48
N VAL A 292 16.13 -10.86 16.64
CA VAL A 292 14.67 -10.80 16.79
C VAL A 292 14.08 -12.08 16.23
N ALA A 293 13.22 -12.73 17.00
CA ALA A 293 12.63 -14.01 16.66
C ALA A 293 11.15 -14.05 17.03
N MET A 294 10.40 -14.86 16.28
CA MET A 294 9.00 -15.17 16.52
C MET A 294 8.91 -16.60 17.03
N GLY A 295 8.12 -16.81 18.08
CA GLY A 295 7.91 -18.10 18.74
C GLY A 295 6.67 -18.83 18.26
#